data_AF-A0A1L9P048-F1
#
_entry.id   AF-A0A1L9P048-F1
#
_cell.length_a   1.000
_cell.length_b   1.000
_cell.length_c   1.000
_cell.angle_alpha   90.00
_cell.angle_beta   90.00
_cell.angle_gamma   90.00
#
_symmetry.space_group_name_H-M   'P 1'
#
loop_
_entity.id
_entity.type
_entity.pdbx_description
1 polymer ?
#
loop_
_entity_poly.entity_id
_entity_poly.type
_entity_poly.pdbx_seq_one_letter_code
_entity_poly.pdbx_strand_id
1 'polypeptide(L)'
;MPRMRILTVNEQEAFNKPPPFDHRDRKKFFDFPKSLLAVAATMRNPDHQISFLVSCGYFRATRRFYAPADFVDRDIAYVASQLDHSVPSNVR
;
A
#
# COMPACT_ATOMS: atom_id res chain seq x y z
N MET A 1 -30.87 10.18 17.53
CA MET A 1 -30.69 11.08 16.36
C MET A 1 -30.52 10.23 15.10
N PRO A 2 -31.25 10.52 14.01
CA PRO A 2 -31.06 9.80 12.75
C PRO A 2 -29.64 10.08 12.21
N ARG A 3 -28.92 9.02 11.83
CA ARG A 3 -27.59 9.11 11.23
C ARG A 3 -27.73 9.19 9.71
N MET A 4 -27.23 10.26 9.12
CA MET A 4 -27.15 10.40 7.66
C MET A 4 -26.16 9.36 7.11
N ARG A 5 -26.63 8.46 6.25
CA ARG A 5 -25.77 7.58 5.46
C ARG A 5 -25.37 8.33 4.19
N ILE A 6 -24.14 8.83 4.18
CA ILE A 6 -23.57 9.53 3.02
C ILE A 6 -23.20 8.52 1.92
N LEU A 7 -22.69 7.35 2.31
CA LEU A 7 -22.33 6.25 1.42
C LEU A 7 -23.29 5.08 1.62
N THR A 8 -23.64 4.42 0.52
CA THR A 8 -24.21 3.07 0.52
C THR A 8 -23.19 2.07 1.05
N VAL A 9 -23.64 0.86 1.38
CA VAL A 9 -22.75 -0.20 1.88
C VAL A 9 -21.66 -0.52 0.86
N ASN A 10 -22.01 -0.62 -0.42
CA ASN A 10 -21.06 -0.90 -1.50
C ASN A 10 -20.04 0.22 -1.68
N GLU A 11 -20.46 1.49 -1.60
CA GLU A 11 -19.53 2.63 -1.68
C GLU A 11 -18.59 2.67 -0.47
N GLN A 12 -19.09 2.31 0.71
CA GLN A 12 -18.28 2.22 1.92
C GLN A 12 -17.21 1.14 1.82
N GLU A 13 -17.56 -0.03 1.27
CA GLU A 13 -16.62 -1.12 1.01
C GLU A 13 -15.56 -0.72 -0.01
N ALA A 14 -15.97 -0.12 -1.14
CA ALA A 14 -15.03 0.37 -2.16
C ALA A 14 -14.10 1.44 -1.59
N PHE A 15 -14.61 2.35 -0.75
CA PHE A 15 -13.82 3.40 -0.12
C PHE A 15 -12.80 2.87 0.91
N ASN A 16 -13.08 1.71 1.51
CA ASN A 16 -12.19 1.06 2.47
C ASN A 16 -11.15 0.14 1.81
N LYS A 17 -11.15 0.01 0.48
CA LYS A 17 -10.13 -0.74 -0.27
C LYS A 17 -9.15 0.21 -0.97
N PRO A 18 -7.88 -0.20 -1.15
CA PRO A 18 -6.94 0.61 -1.89
C PRO A 18 -7.40 0.76 -3.34
N PRO A 19 -7.21 1.95 -3.95
CA PRO A 19 -7.56 2.18 -5.34
C PRO A 19 -6.64 1.36 -6.26
N PRO A 20 -7.13 0.93 -7.42
CA PRO A 20 -6.28 0.28 -8.41
C PRO A 20 -5.26 1.29 -8.97
N PHE A 21 -3.97 0.96 -8.90
CA PHE A 21 -2.92 1.75 -9.53
C PHE A 21 -2.56 1.22 -10.92
N ASP A 22 -2.41 2.14 -11.87
CA ASP A 22 -1.76 1.86 -13.14
C ASP A 22 -0.22 1.98 -13.02
N HIS A 23 0.52 1.84 -14.13
CA HIS A 23 1.98 1.96 -14.11
C HIS A 23 2.45 3.37 -13.72
N ARG A 24 1.74 4.42 -14.13
CA ARG A 24 2.09 5.82 -13.83
C ARG A 24 1.84 6.14 -12.36
N ASP A 25 0.75 5.63 -11.81
CA ASP A 25 0.40 5.74 -10.39
C ASP A 25 1.46 5.09 -9.52
N ARG A 26 1.87 3.85 -9.83
CA ARG A 26 2.95 3.16 -9.09
C ARG A 26 4.23 3.99 -9.08
N LYS A 27 4.67 4.46 -10.25
CA LYS A 27 5.86 5.30 -10.37
C LYS A 27 5.74 6.61 -9.58
N LYS A 28 4.55 7.19 -9.51
CA LYS A 28 4.30 8.47 -8.81
C LYS A 28 4.21 8.28 -7.30
N PHE A 29 3.48 7.29 -6.82
CA PHE A 29 3.13 7.15 -5.41
C PHE A 29 4.13 6.30 -4.63
N PHE A 30 4.80 5.35 -5.29
CA PHE A 30 5.91 4.55 -4.73
C PHE A 30 7.29 5.13 -5.07
N ASP A 31 7.36 6.45 -5.29
CA ASP A 31 8.63 7.19 -5.33
C ASP A 31 8.93 7.76 -3.94
N PHE A 32 9.77 7.06 -3.17
CA PHE A 32 9.97 7.34 -1.75
C PHE A 32 11.20 8.22 -1.50
N PRO A 33 11.09 9.22 -0.58
CA PRO A 33 12.27 9.98 -0.17
C PRO A 33 13.24 9.09 0.62
N LYS A 34 14.54 9.41 0.54
CA LYS A 34 15.61 8.65 1.22
C LYS A 34 15.38 8.49 2.73
N SER A 35 14.79 9.49 3.39
CA SER A 35 14.45 9.42 4.82
C SER A 35 13.44 8.31 5.13
N LEU A 36 12.45 8.11 4.26
CA LEU A 36 11.45 7.05 4.43
C LEU A 36 12.05 5.67 4.16
N LEU A 37 12.92 5.56 3.15
CA LEU A 37 13.69 4.35 2.87
C LEU A 37 14.62 3.99 4.04
N ALA A 38 15.26 4.99 4.68
CA ALA A 38 16.08 4.78 5.86
C ALA A 38 15.25 4.24 7.05
N VAL A 39 14.01 4.72 7.24
CA VAL A 39 13.10 4.17 8.25
C VAL A 39 12.74 2.72 7.93
N ALA A 40 12.39 2.41 6.68
CA ALA A 40 12.12 1.03 6.26
C ALA A 40 13.33 0.12 6.54
N ALA A 41 14.55 0.56 6.22
CA ALA A 41 15.78 -0.20 6.45
C ALA A 41 16.07 -0.51 7.94
N THR A 42 15.47 0.21 8.90
CA THR A 42 15.58 -0.14 10.33
C THR A 42 14.79 -1.39 10.72
N MET A 43 13.83 -1.81 9.88
CA MET A 43 12.99 -2.97 10.13
C MET A 43 13.73 -4.25 9.76
N ARG A 44 13.70 -5.25 10.64
CA ARG A 44 14.45 -6.51 10.46
C ARG A 44 13.83 -7.47 9.42
N ASN A 45 12.51 -7.43 9.24
CA ASN A 45 11.79 -8.34 8.35
C ASN A 45 11.51 -7.63 7.01
N PRO A 46 11.95 -8.17 5.85
CA PRO A 46 11.65 -7.59 4.54
C PRO A 46 10.14 -7.44 4.28
N ASP A 47 9.30 -8.36 4.76
CA ASP A 47 7.85 -8.26 4.59
C ASP A 47 7.28 -7.02 5.28
N HIS A 48 7.85 -6.66 6.44
CA HIS A 48 7.45 -5.44 7.17
C HIS A 48 7.94 -4.19 6.45
N GLN A 49 9.13 -4.23 5.84
CA GLN A 49 9.64 -3.11 5.03
C GLN A 49 8.72 -2.84 3.84
N ILE A 50 8.38 -3.89 3.10
CA ILE A 50 7.50 -3.82 1.94
C ILE A 50 6.11 -3.33 2.37
N SER A 51 5.52 -3.93 3.41
CA SER A 51 4.19 -3.55 3.91
C SER A 51 4.13 -2.09 4.36
N PHE A 52 5.18 -1.63 5.05
CA PHE A 52 5.30 -0.23 5.47
C PHE A 52 5.34 0.72 4.27
N LEU A 53 6.17 0.44 3.28
CA LEU A 53 6.32 1.29 2.09
C LEU A 53 5.05 1.29 1.21
N VAL A 54 4.41 0.13 1.02
CA VAL A 54 3.10 0.05 0.34
C VAL A 54 2.07 0.91 1.08
N SER A 55 2.01 0.83 2.41
CA SER A 55 1.14 1.68 3.23
C SER A 55 1.40 3.17 3.00
N CYS A 56 2.68 3.58 2.95
CA CYS A 56 3.05 4.95 2.67
C CYS A 56 2.63 5.42 1.28
N GLY A 57 2.76 4.58 0.25
CA GLY A 57 2.34 4.92 -1.10
C GLY A 57 0.82 5.07 -1.22
N TYR A 58 0.06 4.16 -0.61
CA TYR A 58 -1.40 4.29 -0.54
C TYR A 58 -1.83 5.53 0.23
N PHE A 59 -1.19 5.81 1.37
CA PHE A 59 -1.46 7.01 2.14
C PHE A 59 -1.14 8.28 1.35
N ARG A 60 -0.07 8.29 0.56
CA ARG A 60 0.26 9.43 -0.31
C ARG A 60 -0.81 9.71 -1.37
N ALA A 61 -1.42 8.66 -1.92
CA ALA A 61 -2.47 8.78 -2.94
C ALA A 61 -3.84 9.14 -2.36
N THR A 62 -4.22 8.52 -1.25
CA THR A 62 -5.61 8.52 -0.75
C THR A 62 -5.78 9.19 0.61
N ARG A 63 -4.67 9.50 1.30
CA ARG A 63 -4.64 9.98 2.69
C ARG A 63 -5.25 8.99 3.69
N ARG A 64 -5.22 7.69 3.38
CA ARG A 64 -5.77 6.61 4.20
C ARG A 64 -4.80 5.44 4.31
N PHE A 65 -4.97 4.67 5.38
CA PHE A 65 -4.31 3.37 5.56
C PHE A 65 -5.31 2.26 5.28
N TYR A 66 -4.79 1.15 4.78
CA TYR A 66 -5.54 -0.04 4.40
C TYR A 66 -4.98 -1.25 5.15
N ALA A 67 -5.79 -2.29 5.33
CA ALA A 67 -5.29 -3.52 5.92
C ALA A 67 -4.29 -4.19 4.96
N PRO A 68 -3.19 -4.79 5.47
CA PRO A 68 -2.23 -5.51 4.61
C PRO A 68 -2.87 -6.60 3.76
N ALA A 69 -3.96 -7.22 4.24
CA ALA A 69 -4.72 -8.22 3.50
C ALA A 69 -5.44 -7.68 2.25
N ASP A 70 -5.66 -6.35 2.17
CA ASP A 70 -6.27 -5.69 1.03
C ASP A 70 -5.24 -5.13 0.04
N PHE A 71 -3.93 -5.28 0.32
CA PHE A 71 -2.90 -4.76 -0.57
C PHE A 71 -2.93 -5.49 -1.91
N VAL A 72 -2.70 -4.74 -2.98
CA VAL A 72 -2.71 -5.30 -4.33
C VAL A 72 -1.36 -5.95 -4.60
N ASP A 73 -1.34 -7.24 -4.97
CA ASP A 73 -0.11 -8.02 -5.21
C ASP A 73 0.87 -7.34 -6.17
N ARG A 74 0.37 -6.69 -7.22
CA ARG A 74 1.20 -5.95 -8.20
C ARG A 74 1.91 -4.76 -7.57
N ASP A 75 1.31 -4.13 -6.57
CA ASP A 75 1.90 -2.99 -5.87
C ASP A 75 2.94 -3.47 -4.87
N ILE A 76 2.67 -4.59 -4.18
CA ILE A 76 3.64 -5.29 -3.33
C ILE A 76 4.87 -5.68 -4.15
N ALA A 77 4.67 -6.33 -5.30
CA ALA A 77 5.75 -6.75 -6.19
C ALA A 77 6.56 -5.57 -6.73
N TYR A 78 5.89 -4.46 -7.06
CA TYR A 78 6.56 -3.24 -7.48
C TYR A 78 7.47 -2.70 -6.38
N VAL A 79 6.97 -2.55 -5.15
CA VAL A 79 7.76 -2.03 -4.02
C VAL A 79 8.89 -3.00 -3.65
N ALA A 80 8.64 -4.31 -3.65
CA ALA A 80 9.68 -5.32 -3.40
C ALA A 80 10.83 -5.23 -4.40
N SER A 81 10.50 -5.04 -5.70
CA SER A 81 11.50 -4.86 -6.75
C SER A 81 12.37 -3.61 -6.58
N GLN A 82 11.86 -2.56 -5.92
CA GLN A 82 12.64 -1.35 -5.62
C GLN A 82 13.63 -1.53 -4.46
N LEU A 83 13.43 -2.55 -3.63
CA LEU A 83 14.30 -2.87 -2.49
C LEU A 83 15.34 -3.94 -2.81
N ASP A 84 15.43 -4.40 -4.07
CA ASP A 84 16.21 -5.58 -4.48
C ASP A 84 15.83 -6.86 -3.70
N HIS A 85 14.65 -6.89 -3.08
CA HIS A 85 14.12 -8.06 -2.39
C HIS A 85 13.24 -8.84 -3.38
N SER A 86 13.66 -10.05 -3.76
CA SER A 86 12.77 -10.97 -4.47
C SER A 86 11.59 -11.30 -3.55
N VAL A 87 10.36 -11.00 -3.95
CA VAL A 87 9.16 -11.44 -3.24
C VAL A 87 9.26 -12.96 -3.03
N PRO A 88 9.30 -13.48 -1.79
CA PRO A 88 9.23 -14.92 -1.60
C PRO A 88 7.86 -15.38 -2.10
N SER A 89 7.89 -16.18 -3.15
CA SER A 89 6.74 -16.82 -3.76
C SER A 89 6.25 -17.91 -2.79
N ASN A 90 5.47 -17.53 -1.79
CA ASN A 90 4.71 -18.48 -0.98
C ASN A 90 3.27 -17.96 -0.84
N VAL A 91 2.58 -18.00 -1.97
CA VAL A 91 1.12 -18.14 -1.99
C VAL A 91 0.81 -19.58 -1.60
N ARG A 92 0.17 -19.78 -0.45
CA ARG A 92 -0.69 -20.92 -0.14
C ARG A 92 -2.01 -20.39 0.40
#